data_AF-A0A660TXI4-F1
#
_entry.id   AF-A0A660TXI4-F1
#
_cell.length_a   1.000
_cell.length_b   1.000
_cell.length_c   1.000
_cell.angle_alpha   90.00
_cell.angle_beta   90.00
_cell.angle_gamma   90.00
#
_symmetry.space_group_name_H-M   'P 1'
#
loop_
_entity.id
_entity.type
_entity.pdbx_description
1 polymer ?
#
loop_
_entity_poly.entity_id
_entity_poly.type
_entity_poly.pdbx_seq_one_letter_code
_entity_poly.pdbx_strand_id
1 'polypeptide(L)'
;MVKSSNLYQKFFLKNLTILKKSNIQLYQAVLKSLSGYGLYKSTGKEIRAIYKRLEAGRKPSFNTDLEVKDDGFLNSGLAIDSKGEMGREVKPDFNYPVIFLGSAQIEKINKIISVNSVDEVKNSEKRGVGREQASESCLEKKRGVLIESSIEAFLEFLQFVHPEVLKSLYIIVSDNSEYVNKALSFMSLEDFDFTRAVVSISGGFRLKNREFCNSVLGYIRKRIDEEVASLITERVFSRLWARNIKKNLNYFSDRIYRTEKLTGMFNGRAILVASGPWLEDGIELLKKLSGSYPIFSLLPSTDFLITNGISPDLVLTTDPGFGNRYRICRTADTILVAALTTDPVLLRNWNGKVLFFSHELDIEKKLSGIYGNLLKVPMEGTSAVVLIRLAEKLGFNELLLFGYDFCFRGLMDHHRGAGFEKYYVSRANRLTPLYSMKLNGISSDLLMKVKLEDGEIVYTTKKLLLYRGWLEENRGKSRLYRMTKGLQIKGIPAINGPGVFTVGNNSQIKKRIKEYVFDLIGSPLRRDDVQRALDKLRQL
;
A
#
# COMPACT_ATOMS: atom_id res chain seq x y z
N MET A 1 35.25 41.78 -9.99
CA MET A 1 34.56 41.02 -8.90
C MET A 1 33.07 41.37 -8.70
N VAL A 2 32.33 41.91 -9.68
CA VAL A 2 30.88 42.26 -9.53
C VAL A 2 30.03 41.85 -10.76
N LYS A 3 30.23 40.63 -11.29
CA LYS A 3 29.34 40.04 -12.33
C LYS A 3 28.47 38.88 -11.78
N SER A 4 28.88 38.23 -10.69
CA SER A 4 28.18 37.08 -10.10
C SER A 4 26.87 37.45 -9.40
N SER A 5 26.79 38.62 -8.75
CA SER A 5 25.62 39.02 -7.94
C SER A 5 24.32 39.22 -8.73
N ASN A 6 24.39 39.65 -9.98
CA ASN A 6 23.21 39.84 -10.83
C ASN A 6 22.66 38.50 -11.36
N LEU A 7 23.55 37.52 -11.62
CA LEU A 7 23.14 36.21 -12.11
C LEU A 7 22.38 35.43 -11.03
N TYR A 8 22.90 35.38 -9.80
CA TYR A 8 22.24 34.71 -8.68
C TYR A 8 20.89 35.33 -8.33
N GLN A 9 20.79 36.67 -8.37
CA GLN A 9 19.51 37.36 -8.18
C GLN A 9 18.48 37.00 -9.25
N LYS A 10 18.90 36.91 -10.53
CA LYS A 10 18.04 36.47 -11.63
C LYS A 10 17.59 35.02 -11.47
N PHE A 11 18.50 34.12 -11.07
CA PHE A 11 18.18 32.71 -10.82
C PHE A 11 17.18 32.58 -9.68
N PHE A 12 17.45 33.22 -8.55
CA PHE A 12 16.56 33.21 -7.38
C PHE A 12 15.15 33.72 -7.72
N LEU A 13 15.03 34.87 -8.41
CA LEU A 13 13.73 35.42 -8.82
C LEU A 13 12.99 34.52 -9.83
N LYS A 14 13.72 33.93 -10.79
CA LYS A 14 13.14 32.97 -11.74
C LYS A 14 12.65 31.71 -11.01
N ASN A 15 13.41 31.23 -10.02
CA ASN A 15 13.06 30.09 -9.18
C ASN A 15 11.82 30.37 -8.32
N LEU A 16 11.73 31.54 -7.69
CA LEU A 16 10.53 31.97 -6.96
C LEU A 16 9.29 32.04 -7.86
N THR A 17 9.46 32.50 -9.10
CA THR A 17 8.36 32.57 -10.08
C THR A 17 7.86 31.18 -10.47
N ILE A 18 8.77 30.22 -10.67
CA ILE A 18 8.41 28.82 -10.94
C ILE A 18 7.71 28.22 -9.72
N LEU A 19 8.26 28.39 -8.52
CA LEU A 19 7.66 27.91 -7.27
C LEU A 19 6.25 28.44 -7.04
N LYS A 20 6.00 29.73 -7.29
CA LYS A 20 4.67 30.33 -7.17
C LYS A 20 3.63 29.61 -8.03
N LYS A 21 4.02 29.19 -9.24
CA LYS A 21 3.14 28.46 -10.16
C LYS A 21 2.97 27.00 -9.77
N SER A 22 4.01 26.35 -9.26
CA SER A 22 4.01 24.91 -8.99
C SER A 22 3.58 24.51 -7.59
N ASN A 23 3.82 25.34 -6.57
CA ASN A 23 3.50 25.05 -5.17
C ASN A 23 3.27 26.37 -4.41
N ILE A 24 2.04 26.88 -4.46
CA ILE A 24 1.67 28.17 -3.88
C ILE A 24 1.86 28.23 -2.36
N GLN A 25 1.63 27.12 -1.65
CA GLN A 25 1.79 27.04 -0.20
C GLN A 25 3.27 27.15 0.20
N LEU A 26 4.15 26.40 -0.46
CA LEU A 26 5.59 26.50 -0.22
C LEU A 26 6.11 27.88 -0.59
N TYR A 27 5.63 28.47 -1.70
CA TYR A 27 5.97 29.84 -2.07
C TYR A 27 5.59 30.85 -0.98
N GLN A 28 4.39 30.74 -0.39
CA GLN A 28 3.97 31.60 0.72
C GLN A 28 4.85 31.42 1.96
N ALA A 29 5.21 30.17 2.30
CA ALA A 29 6.12 29.88 3.40
C ALA A 29 7.52 30.50 3.18
N VAL A 30 8.04 30.40 1.96
CA VAL A 30 9.29 31.05 1.53
C VAL A 30 9.19 32.58 1.68
N LEU A 31 8.11 33.21 1.20
CA LEU A 31 7.93 34.66 1.36
C LEU A 31 7.86 35.09 2.83
N LYS A 32 7.17 34.31 3.66
CA LYS A 32 7.07 34.58 5.11
C LYS A 32 8.43 34.45 5.79
N SER A 33 9.20 33.40 5.47
CA SER A 33 10.56 33.22 5.97
C SER A 33 11.42 34.43 5.60
N LEU A 34 11.42 34.85 4.33
CA LEU A 34 12.12 36.06 3.88
C LEU A 34 11.68 37.31 4.66
N SER A 35 10.38 37.46 4.93
CA SER A 35 9.87 38.60 5.71
C SER A 35 10.34 38.61 7.18
N GLY A 36 10.45 37.44 7.81
CA GLY A 36 10.96 37.28 9.18
C GLY A 36 12.46 37.61 9.31
N TYR A 37 13.22 37.47 8.22
CA TYR A 37 14.61 37.94 8.14
C TYR A 37 14.74 39.46 7.91
N GLY A 38 13.62 40.21 7.93
CA GLY A 38 13.59 41.66 7.68
C GLY A 38 13.72 42.05 6.21
N LEU A 39 13.49 41.12 5.27
CA LEU A 39 13.79 41.28 3.83
C LEU A 39 12.59 41.78 2.99
N TYR A 40 11.52 42.22 3.64
CA TYR A 40 10.27 42.57 2.95
C TYR A 40 10.07 44.08 2.76
N LYS A 41 11.11 44.81 2.32
CA LYS A 41 10.92 46.07 1.58
C LYS A 41 11.96 46.24 0.47
N SER A 42 11.49 46.01 -0.77
CA SER A 42 12.13 46.33 -2.06
C SER A 42 13.27 45.42 -2.53
N THR A 43 13.01 44.80 -3.68
CA THR A 43 13.86 43.91 -4.46
C THR A 43 15.16 44.57 -4.91
N GLY A 44 16.31 44.07 -4.43
CA GLY A 44 17.61 44.24 -5.10
C GLY A 44 18.79 44.70 -4.23
N LYS A 45 18.57 45.57 -3.23
CA LYS A 45 19.64 46.06 -2.33
C LYS A 45 19.90 45.13 -1.14
N GLU A 46 18.88 44.44 -0.63
CA GLU A 46 19.02 43.61 0.59
C GLU A 46 19.44 42.16 0.33
N ILE A 47 19.23 41.59 -0.87
CA ILE A 47 19.87 40.31 -1.26
C ILE A 47 21.41 40.44 -1.21
N ARG A 48 21.94 41.63 -1.54
CA ARG A 48 23.36 41.97 -1.35
C ARG A 48 23.77 42.08 0.14
N ALA A 49 22.83 42.40 1.04
CA ALA A 49 23.05 42.46 2.49
C ALA A 49 22.99 41.08 3.16
N ILE A 50 22.13 40.16 2.67
CA ILE A 50 22.13 38.73 3.06
C ILE A 50 23.49 38.10 2.74
N TYR A 51 23.97 38.34 1.51
CA TYR A 51 25.28 37.83 1.06
C TYR A 51 26.44 38.38 1.92
N LYS A 52 26.42 39.68 2.23
CA LYS A 52 27.41 40.30 3.13
C LYS A 52 27.34 39.82 4.58
N ARG A 53 26.16 39.45 5.10
CA ARG A 53 26.01 38.88 6.46
C ARG A 53 26.46 37.42 6.54
N LEU A 54 26.28 36.64 5.47
CA LEU A 54 26.82 35.28 5.34
C LEU A 54 28.35 35.29 5.16
N GLU A 55 28.90 36.31 4.46
CA GLU A 55 30.35 36.53 4.35
C GLU A 55 31.00 37.05 5.65
N ALA A 56 30.26 37.75 6.52
CA ALA A 56 30.77 38.41 7.72
C ALA A 56 31.07 37.51 8.93
N GLY A 57 31.24 36.20 8.73
CA GLY A 57 32.04 35.37 9.65
C GLY A 57 31.29 34.30 10.43
N ARG A 58 30.91 33.22 9.75
CA ARG A 58 31.76 32.02 9.71
C ARG A 58 31.67 31.45 8.29
N LYS A 59 32.79 31.50 7.54
CA LYS A 59 33.01 30.49 6.51
C LYS A 59 32.81 29.12 7.20
N PRO A 60 32.10 28.14 6.64
CA PRO A 60 32.52 26.78 6.88
C PRO A 60 33.97 26.75 6.41
N SER A 61 34.91 26.69 7.35
CA SER A 61 36.20 26.13 7.06
C SER A 61 35.91 24.73 6.55
N PHE A 62 35.84 24.57 5.24
CA PHE A 62 36.18 23.29 4.66
C PHE A 62 37.66 23.14 5.01
N ASN A 63 37.92 22.45 6.11
CA ASN A 63 39.22 21.85 6.31
C ASN A 63 39.33 20.84 5.16
N THR A 64 39.97 21.25 4.08
CA THR A 64 40.30 20.38 2.95
C THR A 64 41.37 19.35 3.31
N ASP A 65 41.85 19.36 4.57
CA ASP A 65 42.79 18.40 5.14
C ASP A 65 42.12 17.54 6.23
N LEU A 66 40.96 17.00 5.94
CA LEU A 66 40.58 15.71 6.51
C LEU A 66 40.74 14.70 5.38
N GLU A 67 41.87 13.99 5.37
CA GLU A 67 41.85 12.58 5.01
C GLU A 67 40.80 11.91 5.90
N VAL A 68 39.55 11.96 5.46
CA VAL A 68 38.53 11.04 5.92
C VAL A 68 39.04 9.71 5.39
N LYS A 69 39.69 8.94 6.26
CA LYS A 69 39.82 7.50 6.08
C LYS A 69 38.46 7.01 5.61
N ASP A 70 38.48 6.36 4.45
CA ASP A 70 37.37 5.64 3.85
C ASP A 70 36.83 4.62 4.87
N ASP A 71 35.96 5.08 5.77
CA ASP A 71 35.15 4.22 6.61
C ASP A 71 33.90 3.81 5.81
N GLY A 72 34.15 3.19 4.66
CA GLY A 72 33.41 2.08 4.05
C GLY A 72 31.89 2.18 3.83
N PHE A 73 31.18 3.26 4.12
CA PHE A 73 29.72 3.32 3.94
C PHE A 73 29.20 4.71 3.53
N LEU A 74 28.52 4.73 2.36
CA LEU A 74 27.61 5.75 1.82
C LEU A 74 28.19 6.92 1.01
N ASN A 75 29.05 6.62 0.01
CA ASN A 75 29.19 7.46 -1.19
C ASN A 75 28.45 6.90 -2.42
N SER A 76 27.61 5.88 -2.22
CA SER A 76 26.94 5.12 -3.28
C SER A 76 25.43 5.33 -3.28
N GLY A 77 24.85 5.51 -4.47
CA GLY A 77 23.40 5.54 -4.63
C GLY A 77 22.82 4.18 -4.26
N LEU A 78 21.76 4.17 -3.46
CA LEU A 78 21.01 2.95 -3.16
C LEU A 78 20.17 2.59 -4.39
N ALA A 79 20.63 1.64 -5.21
CA ALA A 79 19.78 0.93 -6.15
C ALA A 79 19.41 -0.42 -5.53
N ILE A 80 18.11 -0.70 -5.41
CA ILE A 80 17.61 -2.00 -4.95
C ILE A 80 17.47 -2.86 -6.20
N ASP A 81 18.19 -3.98 -6.26
CA ASP A 81 18.06 -4.91 -7.38
C ASP A 81 16.71 -5.65 -7.33
N SER A 82 16.33 -6.28 -8.44
CA SER A 82 15.06 -7.01 -8.59
C SER A 82 14.90 -8.22 -7.65
N LYS A 83 15.88 -8.49 -6.77
CA LYS A 83 15.88 -9.58 -5.78
C LYS A 83 15.82 -9.07 -4.34
N GLY A 84 15.83 -7.75 -4.11
CA GLY A 84 15.68 -7.17 -2.79
C GLY A 84 16.92 -7.28 -1.90
N GLU A 85 18.09 -7.60 -2.46
CA GLU A 85 19.35 -7.59 -1.72
C GLU A 85 20.02 -6.22 -1.83
N MET A 86 20.30 -5.60 -0.68
CA MET A 86 21.22 -4.45 -0.60
C MET A 86 22.64 -4.98 -0.75
N GLY A 87 23.36 -4.54 -1.79
CA GLY A 87 24.77 -4.95 -1.85
C GLY A 87 25.58 -4.58 -3.07
N ARG A 88 25.15 -3.65 -3.95
CA ARG A 88 26.04 -3.15 -4.99
C ARG A 88 26.05 -1.64 -5.07
N GLU A 89 27.27 -1.12 -5.07
CA GLU A 89 27.60 0.25 -5.40
C GLU A 89 27.15 0.53 -6.84
N VAL A 90 26.04 1.25 -7.01
CA VAL A 90 25.62 1.70 -8.33
C VAL A 90 25.85 3.21 -8.38
N LYS A 91 26.67 3.67 -9.32
CA LYS A 91 26.71 5.11 -9.65
C LYS A 91 25.27 5.52 -9.97
N PRO A 92 24.71 6.59 -9.37
CA PRO A 92 23.36 7.01 -9.68
C PRO A 92 23.27 7.27 -11.19
N ASP A 93 22.61 6.35 -11.88
CA ASP A 93 22.20 6.53 -13.25
C ASP A 93 20.96 7.43 -13.17
N PHE A 94 21.09 8.68 -13.65
CA PHE A 94 20.01 9.66 -13.59
C PHE A 94 18.87 9.35 -14.58
N ASN A 95 18.91 8.19 -15.25
CA ASN A 95 17.78 7.60 -15.96
C ASN A 95 16.71 7.02 -15.01
N TYR A 96 16.98 6.91 -13.71
CA TYR A 96 16.03 6.43 -12.71
C TYR A 96 15.46 7.58 -11.87
N PRO A 97 14.26 7.44 -11.28
CA PRO A 97 13.73 8.41 -10.33
C PRO A 97 14.67 8.58 -9.13
N VAL A 98 14.89 9.81 -8.65
CA VAL A 98 15.83 10.06 -7.54
C VAL A 98 15.16 10.80 -6.38
N ILE A 99 15.36 10.31 -5.15
CA ILE A 99 14.95 10.98 -3.92
C ILE A 99 16.19 11.61 -3.27
N PHE A 100 16.23 12.94 -3.18
CA PHE A 100 17.28 13.71 -2.54
C PHE A 100 16.87 14.05 -1.11
N LEU A 101 17.66 13.61 -0.13
CA LEU A 101 17.60 14.09 1.24
C LEU A 101 18.67 15.15 1.45
N GLY A 102 18.22 16.40 1.58
CA GLY A 102 19.06 17.58 1.70
C GLY A 102 19.39 18.23 0.36
N SER A 103 19.19 19.55 0.30
CA SER A 103 19.35 20.39 -0.89
C SER A 103 20.80 20.73 -1.24
N ALA A 104 21.75 20.49 -0.32
CA ALA A 104 23.17 20.79 -0.48
C ALA A 104 23.88 19.99 -1.60
N GLN A 105 23.19 19.06 -2.25
CA GLN A 105 23.73 18.20 -3.32
C GLN A 105 23.54 18.82 -4.72
N ILE A 106 23.79 20.13 -4.85
CA ILE A 106 23.39 20.95 -6.01
C ILE A 106 23.88 20.37 -7.35
N GLU A 107 25.13 19.90 -7.41
CA GLU A 107 25.68 19.32 -8.65
C GLU A 107 24.95 18.05 -9.09
N LYS A 108 24.60 17.16 -8.14
CA LYS A 108 23.82 15.95 -8.41
C LYS A 108 22.40 16.30 -8.84
N ILE A 109 21.78 17.29 -8.18
CA ILE A 109 20.42 17.75 -8.47
C ILE A 109 20.34 18.41 -9.86
N ASN A 110 21.32 19.23 -10.24
CA ASN A 110 21.38 19.86 -11.57
C ASN A 110 21.57 18.84 -12.71
N LYS A 111 22.22 17.70 -12.45
CA LYS A 111 22.41 16.63 -13.46
C LYS A 111 21.11 15.98 -13.94
N ILE A 112 20.01 16.11 -13.18
CA ILE A 112 18.69 15.60 -13.56
C ILE A 112 18.26 16.16 -14.93
N ILE A 113 18.58 17.43 -15.26
CA ILE A 113 18.26 18.00 -16.58
C ILE A 113 19.17 17.44 -17.68
N SER A 114 20.48 17.29 -17.40
CA SER A 114 21.46 16.94 -18.45
C SER A 114 21.23 15.57 -19.09
N VAL A 115 20.62 14.64 -18.36
CA VAL A 115 20.25 13.32 -18.90
C VAL A 115 18.99 13.41 -19.78
N ASN A 116 18.09 14.37 -19.52
CA ASN A 116 16.89 14.61 -20.35
C ASN A 116 17.24 14.99 -21.80
N SER A 117 18.37 15.67 -22.06
CA SER A 117 18.70 16.11 -23.41
C SER A 117 19.30 15.03 -24.33
N VAL A 118 19.84 13.92 -23.79
CA VAL A 118 20.65 12.97 -24.58
C VAL A 118 19.88 11.71 -24.95
N ASP A 119 19.13 11.11 -24.01
CA ASP A 119 18.45 9.83 -24.24
C ASP A 119 17.07 9.99 -24.91
N GLU A 120 16.39 11.12 -24.73
CA GLU A 120 15.12 11.42 -25.42
C GLU A 120 15.31 11.85 -26.86
N VAL A 121 16.40 12.53 -27.21
CA VAL A 121 16.75 12.79 -28.62
C VAL A 121 16.94 11.45 -29.35
N LYS A 122 17.66 10.50 -28.72
CA LYS A 122 17.88 9.16 -29.31
C LYS A 122 16.62 8.30 -29.37
N ASN A 123 15.73 8.36 -28.38
CA ASN A 123 14.52 7.53 -28.35
C ASN A 123 13.33 8.13 -29.13
N SER A 124 13.24 9.46 -29.25
CA SER A 124 12.25 10.15 -30.10
C SER A 124 12.57 10.03 -31.58
N GLU A 125 13.85 10.09 -31.96
CA GLU A 125 14.32 9.78 -33.32
C GLU A 125 13.94 8.35 -33.75
N LYS A 126 14.04 7.38 -32.83
CA LYS A 126 13.60 6.00 -33.07
C LYS A 126 12.08 5.83 -33.20
N ARG A 127 11.28 6.77 -32.70
CA ARG A 127 9.80 6.72 -32.70
C ARG A 127 9.16 7.68 -33.71
N GLY A 128 9.95 8.43 -34.48
CA GLY A 128 9.45 9.37 -35.50
C GLY A 128 8.75 10.62 -34.93
N VAL A 129 8.93 10.92 -33.64
CA VAL A 129 8.34 12.10 -33.00
C VAL A 129 9.32 13.26 -33.14
N GLY A 130 8.86 14.40 -33.67
CA GLY A 130 9.70 15.59 -33.82
C GLY A 130 10.32 16.04 -32.49
N ARG A 131 11.59 16.49 -32.52
CA ARG A 131 12.38 16.84 -31.33
C ARG A 131 11.67 17.81 -30.38
N GLU A 132 10.86 18.73 -30.89
CA GLU A 132 10.14 19.73 -30.10
C GLU A 132 8.99 19.11 -29.28
N GLN A 133 8.13 18.28 -29.88
CA GLN A 133 7.04 17.59 -29.18
C GLN A 133 7.54 16.58 -28.15
N ALA A 134 8.66 15.92 -28.43
CA ALA A 134 9.30 15.03 -27.46
C ALA A 134 9.72 15.80 -26.20
N SER A 135 10.32 16.99 -26.36
CA SER A 135 10.84 17.84 -25.27
C SER A 135 9.74 18.38 -24.34
N GLU A 136 8.55 18.71 -24.87
CA GLU A 136 7.43 19.19 -24.06
C GLU A 136 6.83 18.07 -23.20
N SER A 137 6.63 16.87 -23.77
CA SER A 137 6.02 15.75 -23.02
C SER A 137 6.89 15.23 -21.86
N CYS A 138 8.21 15.43 -21.90
CA CYS A 138 9.12 14.98 -20.85
C CYS A 138 9.43 16.02 -19.78
N LEU A 139 9.09 17.29 -20.01
CA LEU A 139 9.06 18.33 -18.97
C LEU A 139 7.85 18.19 -18.03
N GLU A 140 6.83 17.40 -18.40
CA GLU A 140 5.63 17.19 -17.59
C GLU A 140 5.78 16.14 -16.48
N LYS A 141 6.65 15.13 -16.65
CA LYS A 141 6.85 14.08 -15.62
C LYS A 141 7.91 14.49 -14.61
N LYS A 142 7.54 14.46 -13.34
CA LYS A 142 8.44 14.67 -12.21
C LYS A 142 9.42 13.48 -12.10
N ARG A 143 10.73 13.76 -12.12
CA ARG A 143 11.80 12.75 -12.11
C ARG A 143 12.54 12.64 -10.79
N GLY A 144 12.29 13.55 -9.85
CA GLY A 144 12.90 13.49 -8.53
C GLY A 144 12.02 14.03 -7.42
N VAL A 145 12.32 13.63 -6.20
CA VAL A 145 11.76 14.19 -4.97
C VAL A 145 12.89 14.83 -4.18
N LEU A 146 12.78 16.12 -3.87
CA LEU A 146 13.69 16.81 -2.97
C LEU A 146 13.01 16.99 -1.62
N ILE A 147 13.63 16.42 -0.58
CA ILE A 147 13.20 16.55 0.82
C ILE A 147 14.26 17.36 1.55
N GLU A 148 13.86 18.50 2.08
CA GLU A 148 14.71 19.41 2.85
C GLU A 148 14.07 19.68 4.22
N SER A 149 14.84 19.63 5.31
CA SER A 149 14.31 19.88 6.65
C SER A 149 14.38 21.35 7.04
N SER A 150 15.29 22.13 6.45
CA SER A 150 15.48 23.55 6.75
C SER A 150 15.03 24.45 5.59
N ILE A 151 14.14 25.39 5.89
CA ILE A 151 13.72 26.40 4.91
C ILE A 151 14.91 27.26 4.47
N GLU A 152 15.86 27.54 5.36
CA GLU A 152 17.09 28.29 5.07
C GLU A 152 17.96 27.57 4.05
N ALA A 153 18.23 26.28 4.26
CA ALA A 153 18.99 25.46 3.33
C ALA A 153 18.28 25.35 1.96
N PHE A 154 16.94 25.34 1.96
CA PHE A 154 16.17 25.40 0.72
C PHE A 154 16.33 26.76 0.01
N LEU A 155 16.30 27.87 0.74
CA LEU A 155 16.51 29.22 0.18
C LEU A 155 17.91 29.38 -0.43
N GLU A 156 18.95 28.82 0.21
CA GLU A 156 20.31 28.78 -0.34
C GLU A 156 20.34 27.98 -1.65
N PHE A 157 19.74 26.80 -1.66
CA PHE A 157 19.62 25.97 -2.86
C PHE A 157 18.97 26.71 -4.04
N LEU A 158 17.91 27.50 -3.79
CA LEU A 158 17.25 28.29 -4.84
C LEU A 158 18.15 29.36 -5.48
N GLN A 159 19.29 29.70 -4.88
CA GLN A 159 20.24 30.63 -5.49
C GLN A 159 21.09 29.94 -6.56
N PHE A 160 21.34 28.64 -6.41
CA PHE A 160 22.32 27.90 -7.22
C PHE A 160 21.70 26.87 -8.18
N VAL A 161 20.44 26.46 -7.94
CA VAL A 161 19.78 25.47 -8.80
C VAL A 161 19.32 26.09 -10.12
N HIS A 162 19.51 25.34 -11.22
CA HIS A 162 18.99 25.75 -12.51
C HIS A 162 17.44 25.73 -12.50
N PRO A 163 16.77 26.79 -12.99
CA PRO A 163 15.31 26.93 -12.82
C PRO A 163 14.46 25.81 -13.39
N GLU A 164 14.88 25.21 -14.50
CA GLU A 164 14.15 24.09 -15.09
C GLU A 164 14.17 22.84 -14.19
N VAL A 165 15.12 22.71 -13.25
CA VAL A 165 15.20 21.54 -12.35
C VAL A 165 13.98 21.52 -11.43
N LEU A 166 13.51 22.68 -10.99
CA LEU A 166 12.37 22.80 -10.09
C LEU A 166 11.08 22.26 -10.74
N LYS A 167 10.97 22.35 -12.07
CA LYS A 167 9.84 21.75 -12.79
C LYS A 167 9.88 20.23 -12.76
N SER A 168 11.07 19.63 -12.73
CA SER A 168 11.26 18.17 -12.68
C SER A 168 11.25 17.58 -11.26
N LEU A 169 11.15 18.40 -10.21
CA LEU A 169 11.15 17.95 -8.81
C LEU A 169 9.78 18.07 -8.14
N TYR A 170 9.41 17.05 -7.37
CA TYR A 170 8.53 17.19 -6.22
C TYR A 170 9.35 17.75 -5.06
N ILE A 171 8.86 18.79 -4.38
CA ILE A 171 9.62 19.49 -3.35
C ILE A 171 8.83 19.43 -2.04
N ILE A 172 9.46 18.88 -1.01
CA ILE A 172 8.92 18.77 0.34
C ILE A 172 9.91 19.46 1.28
N VAL A 173 9.49 20.54 1.93
CA VAL A 173 10.30 21.25 2.92
C VAL A 173 9.64 21.14 4.29
N SER A 174 10.18 20.27 5.15
CA SER A 174 9.64 19.98 6.48
C SER A 174 10.67 19.20 7.32
N ASP A 175 10.87 19.62 8.56
CA ASP A 175 11.62 18.88 9.59
C ASP A 175 10.76 17.81 10.28
N ASN A 176 9.45 17.85 10.10
CA ASN A 176 8.53 16.84 10.58
C ASN A 176 8.47 15.65 9.61
N SER A 177 9.00 14.49 10.03
CA SER A 177 9.03 13.29 9.20
C SER A 177 7.64 12.67 8.96
N GLU A 178 6.68 12.84 9.86
CA GLU A 178 5.30 12.36 9.67
C GLU A 178 4.61 13.12 8.53
N TYR A 179 4.82 14.44 8.46
CA TYR A 179 4.35 15.24 7.33
C TYR A 179 4.99 14.81 6.01
N VAL A 180 6.30 14.57 6.01
CA VAL A 180 7.02 14.08 4.82
C VAL A 180 6.47 12.72 4.36
N ASN A 181 6.31 11.77 5.28
CA ASN A 181 5.78 10.45 4.97
C ASN A 181 4.35 10.54 4.40
N LYS A 182 3.51 11.42 4.96
CA LYS A 182 2.18 11.68 4.45
C LYS A 182 2.19 12.34 3.06
N ALA A 183 3.13 13.25 2.79
CA ALA A 183 3.28 13.83 1.46
C ALA A 183 3.70 12.78 0.43
N LEU A 184 4.64 11.90 0.78
CA LEU A 184 5.06 10.77 -0.05
C LEU A 184 3.92 9.77 -0.30
N SER A 185 3.02 9.56 0.67
CA SER A 185 1.91 8.60 0.52
C SER A 185 0.90 8.98 -0.57
N PHE A 186 0.83 10.26 -0.94
CA PHE A 186 -0.06 10.74 -2.01
C PHE A 186 0.53 10.62 -3.41
N MET A 187 1.82 10.28 -3.54
CA MET A 187 2.45 10.09 -4.84
C MET A 187 2.10 8.71 -5.41
N SER A 188 1.52 8.68 -6.60
CA SER A 188 1.22 7.42 -7.31
C SER A 188 2.47 6.87 -8.03
N LEU A 189 2.45 5.60 -8.41
CA LEU A 189 3.51 5.01 -9.27
C LEU A 189 3.57 5.65 -10.66
N GLU A 190 2.45 6.17 -11.16
CA GLU A 190 2.41 6.89 -12.44
C GLU A 190 3.17 8.23 -12.34
N ASP A 191 3.13 8.84 -11.15
CA ASP A 191 3.80 10.11 -10.83
C ASP A 191 5.29 9.92 -10.49
N PHE A 192 5.61 8.87 -9.72
CA PHE A 192 6.96 8.57 -9.28
C PHE A 192 7.13 7.06 -8.99
N ASP A 193 7.97 6.39 -9.77
CA ASP A 193 8.23 4.95 -9.61
C ASP A 193 9.20 4.69 -8.45
N PHE A 194 8.65 4.45 -7.25
CA PHE A 194 9.40 4.12 -6.05
C PHE A 194 10.23 2.84 -6.20
N THR A 195 9.79 1.87 -7.01
CA THR A 195 10.45 0.56 -7.13
C THR A 195 11.83 0.63 -7.79
N ARG A 196 12.06 1.72 -8.52
CA ARG A 196 13.32 2.02 -9.21
C ARG A 196 14.04 3.23 -8.62
N ALA A 197 13.50 3.80 -7.53
CA ALA A 197 14.00 5.05 -7.00
C ALA A 197 15.39 4.89 -6.35
N VAL A 198 16.29 5.82 -6.66
CA VAL A 198 17.60 5.92 -6.00
C VAL A 198 17.53 6.97 -4.91
N VAL A 199 17.99 6.65 -3.70
CA VAL A 199 18.05 7.62 -2.60
C VAL A 199 19.46 8.21 -2.48
N SER A 200 19.57 9.54 -2.52
CA SER A 200 20.81 10.30 -2.38
C SER A 200 20.75 11.22 -1.18
N ILE A 201 21.66 11.03 -0.22
CA ILE A 201 21.69 11.76 1.05
C ILE A 201 23.04 12.47 1.17
N SER A 202 23.05 13.76 1.52
CA SER A 202 24.32 14.42 1.85
C SER A 202 24.79 14.01 3.25
N GLY A 203 26.09 13.76 3.43
CA GLY A 203 26.65 13.37 4.72
C GLY A 203 26.32 14.38 5.83
N GLY A 204 26.45 15.68 5.54
CA GLY A 204 26.10 16.75 6.47
C GLY A 204 24.62 16.79 6.85
N PHE A 205 23.71 16.54 5.90
CA PHE A 205 22.28 16.46 6.17
C PHE A 205 21.95 15.26 7.07
N ARG A 206 22.54 14.09 6.79
CA ARG A 206 22.33 12.87 7.57
C ARG A 206 22.81 13.01 9.01
N LEU A 207 23.98 13.63 9.21
CA LEU A 207 24.56 13.83 10.53
C LEU A 207 23.70 14.77 11.38
N LYS A 208 23.19 15.86 10.80
CA LYS A 208 22.32 16.82 11.51
C LYS A 208 20.91 16.29 11.76
N ASN A 209 20.38 15.47 10.86
CA ASN A 209 18.98 15.04 10.84
C ASN A 209 18.86 13.51 10.95
N ARG A 210 19.62 12.86 11.84
CA ARG A 210 19.73 11.38 11.86
C ARG A 210 18.39 10.67 12.06
N GLU A 211 17.61 11.08 13.07
CA GLU A 211 16.31 10.47 13.37
C GLU A 211 15.28 10.72 12.25
N PHE A 212 15.21 11.96 11.77
CA PHE A 212 14.39 12.34 10.62
C PHE A 212 14.74 11.49 9.38
N CYS A 213 16.03 11.39 9.02
CA CYS A 213 16.47 10.58 7.89
C CYS A 213 16.09 9.11 8.08
N ASN A 214 16.31 8.55 9.27
CA ASN A 214 15.96 7.15 9.54
C ASN A 214 14.44 6.92 9.41
N SER A 215 13.61 7.86 9.86
CA SER A 215 12.16 7.81 9.73
C SER A 215 11.71 7.84 8.27
N VAL A 216 12.22 8.80 7.48
CA VAL A 216 11.88 8.94 6.05
C VAL A 216 12.38 7.76 5.23
N LEU A 217 13.61 7.30 5.47
CA LEU A 217 14.17 6.12 4.79
C LEU A 217 13.40 4.84 5.13
N GLY A 218 13.00 4.69 6.40
CA GLY A 218 12.14 3.59 6.83
C GLY A 218 10.81 3.57 6.09
N TYR A 219 10.18 4.74 5.93
CA TYR A 219 8.95 4.88 5.16
C TYR A 219 9.13 4.56 3.68
N ILE A 220 10.16 5.12 3.02
CA ILE A 220 10.47 4.84 1.62
C ILE A 220 10.70 3.34 1.40
N ARG A 221 11.49 2.70 2.26
CA ARG A 221 11.75 1.26 2.18
C ARG A 221 10.46 0.46 2.29
N LYS A 222 9.63 0.78 3.28
CA LYS A 222 8.33 0.13 3.46
C LYS A 222 7.47 0.26 2.20
N ARG A 223 7.36 1.48 1.65
CA ARG A 223 6.61 1.76 0.43
C ARG A 223 7.10 0.92 -0.76
N ILE A 224 8.41 0.77 -0.91
CA ILE A 224 9.02 -0.08 -1.95
C ILE A 224 8.65 -1.55 -1.73
N ASP A 225 8.76 -2.05 -0.50
CA ASP A 225 8.42 -3.44 -0.17
C ASP A 225 6.93 -3.74 -0.50
N GLU A 226 6.03 -2.79 -0.23
CA GLU A 226 4.60 -2.88 -0.58
C GLU A 226 4.38 -2.91 -2.09
N GLU A 227 5.02 -2.03 -2.84
CA GLU A 227 4.85 -1.96 -4.30
C GLU A 227 5.45 -3.16 -5.01
N VAL A 228 6.63 -3.60 -4.59
CA VAL A 228 7.25 -4.82 -5.13
C VAL A 228 6.35 -6.02 -4.87
N ALA A 229 5.79 -6.15 -3.67
CA ALA A 229 4.84 -7.22 -3.37
C ALA A 229 3.58 -7.17 -4.26
N SER A 230 3.05 -5.96 -4.50
CA SER A 230 1.91 -5.74 -5.39
C SER A 230 2.24 -6.14 -6.84
N LEU A 231 3.34 -5.66 -7.40
CA LEU A 231 3.79 -5.95 -8.77
C LEU A 231 4.06 -7.44 -8.99
N ILE A 232 4.69 -8.12 -8.01
CA ILE A 232 4.90 -9.57 -8.09
C ILE A 232 3.55 -10.29 -8.15
N THR A 233 2.60 -9.91 -7.28
CA THR A 233 1.26 -10.50 -7.23
C THR A 233 0.54 -10.30 -8.56
N GLU A 234 0.52 -9.07 -9.08
CA GLU A 234 -0.09 -8.75 -10.37
C GLU A 234 0.56 -9.53 -11.53
N ARG A 235 1.89 -9.58 -11.58
CA ARG A 235 2.61 -10.31 -12.63
C ARG A 235 2.30 -11.80 -12.61
N VAL A 236 2.21 -12.40 -11.42
CA VAL A 236 1.90 -13.82 -11.25
C VAL A 236 0.44 -14.13 -11.56
N PHE A 237 -0.48 -13.27 -11.12
CA PHE A 237 -1.92 -13.58 -11.12
C PHE A 237 -2.75 -12.88 -12.20
N SER A 238 -2.27 -11.84 -12.87
CA SER A 238 -3.03 -11.08 -13.89
C SER A 238 -3.69 -11.96 -14.95
N ARG A 239 -2.93 -12.90 -15.53
CA ARG A 239 -3.45 -13.87 -16.50
C ARG A 239 -4.48 -14.83 -15.88
N LEU A 240 -4.27 -15.23 -14.62
CA LEU A 240 -5.20 -16.08 -13.89
C LEU A 240 -6.50 -15.34 -13.60
N TRP A 241 -6.42 -14.09 -13.15
CA TRP A 241 -7.55 -13.20 -12.92
C TRP A 241 -8.37 -13.01 -14.19
N ALA A 242 -7.74 -12.61 -15.30
CA ALA A 242 -8.43 -12.45 -16.58
C ALA A 242 -9.13 -13.74 -17.03
N ARG A 243 -8.45 -14.89 -16.89
CA ARG A 243 -9.04 -16.21 -17.19
C ARG A 243 -10.24 -16.53 -16.30
N ASN A 244 -10.14 -16.26 -15.00
CA ASN A 244 -11.20 -16.54 -14.05
C ASN A 244 -12.39 -15.59 -14.27
N ILE A 245 -12.17 -14.29 -14.47
CA ILE A 245 -13.20 -13.31 -14.82
C ILE A 245 -13.98 -13.78 -16.06
N LYS A 246 -13.28 -14.14 -17.14
CA LYS A 246 -13.92 -14.67 -18.36
C LYS A 246 -14.78 -15.89 -18.08
N LYS A 247 -14.27 -16.85 -17.30
CA LYS A 247 -15.01 -18.07 -16.93
C LYS A 247 -16.20 -17.75 -16.04
N ASN A 248 -16.06 -16.82 -15.10
CA ASN A 248 -17.11 -16.48 -14.15
C ASN A 248 -18.26 -15.73 -14.84
N LEU A 249 -17.95 -14.78 -15.72
CA LEU A 249 -18.93 -14.13 -16.59
C LEU A 249 -19.67 -15.14 -17.47
N ASN A 250 -18.95 -16.12 -18.05
CA ASN A 250 -19.55 -17.09 -18.96
C ASN A 250 -20.43 -18.14 -18.25
N TYR A 251 -19.95 -18.70 -17.14
CA TYR A 251 -20.59 -19.86 -16.49
C TYR A 251 -21.52 -19.50 -15.33
N PHE A 252 -21.44 -18.29 -14.79
CA PHE A 252 -22.21 -17.87 -13.62
C PHE A 252 -22.95 -16.54 -13.84
N SER A 253 -23.20 -16.15 -15.09
CA SER A 253 -23.92 -14.91 -15.42
C SER A 253 -25.29 -14.79 -14.74
N ASP A 254 -25.99 -15.91 -14.61
CA ASP A 254 -27.25 -16.07 -13.88
C ASP A 254 -27.13 -15.84 -12.36
N ARG A 255 -25.90 -15.74 -11.84
CA ARG A 255 -25.58 -15.48 -10.42
C ARG A 255 -24.82 -14.18 -10.21
N ILE A 256 -24.57 -13.40 -11.28
CA ILE A 256 -23.95 -12.09 -11.16
C ILE A 256 -25.07 -11.06 -11.02
N TYR A 257 -25.14 -10.42 -9.86
CA TYR A 257 -26.14 -9.42 -9.52
C TYR A 257 -25.52 -8.04 -9.43
N ARG A 258 -26.37 -7.01 -9.50
CA ARG A 258 -26.00 -5.62 -9.21
C ARG A 258 -25.88 -5.42 -7.69
N THR A 259 -24.69 -5.73 -7.16
CA THR A 259 -24.41 -5.75 -5.71
C THR A 259 -24.01 -4.38 -5.13
N GLU A 260 -23.86 -3.34 -5.96
CA GLU A 260 -23.59 -1.97 -5.51
C GLU A 260 -24.66 -1.42 -4.55
N LYS A 261 -25.91 -1.85 -4.74
CA LYS A 261 -27.06 -1.48 -3.90
C LYS A 261 -26.93 -1.91 -2.44
N LEU A 262 -26.04 -2.86 -2.14
CA LEU A 262 -25.79 -3.30 -0.76
C LEU A 262 -24.94 -2.31 0.05
N THR A 263 -24.36 -1.30 -0.61
CA THR A 263 -23.53 -0.29 0.04
C THR A 263 -24.32 0.47 1.09
N GLY A 264 -23.86 0.47 2.34
CA GLY A 264 -24.48 1.21 3.45
C GLY A 264 -25.87 0.72 3.89
N MET A 265 -26.27 -0.50 3.50
CA MET A 265 -27.61 -1.05 3.82
C MET A 265 -27.74 -1.56 5.25
N PHE A 266 -26.62 -1.79 5.91
CA PHE A 266 -26.56 -2.30 7.28
C PHE A 266 -25.95 -1.24 8.21
N ASN A 267 -26.06 -1.49 9.51
CA ASN A 267 -25.44 -0.67 10.55
C ASN A 267 -25.17 -1.52 11.80
N GLY A 268 -24.39 -0.97 12.73
CA GLY A 268 -24.08 -1.62 13.99
C GLY A 268 -22.90 -2.59 13.88
N ARG A 269 -22.98 -3.68 14.65
CA ARG A 269 -21.88 -4.61 14.89
C ARG A 269 -21.88 -5.80 13.94
N ALA A 270 -20.70 -6.22 13.50
CA ALA A 270 -20.48 -7.52 12.85
C ALA A 270 -19.26 -8.23 13.46
N ILE A 271 -19.33 -9.57 13.47
CA ILE A 271 -18.21 -10.43 13.85
C ILE A 271 -17.48 -10.83 12.58
N LEU A 272 -16.18 -10.55 12.51
CA LEU A 272 -15.34 -10.94 11.39
C LEU A 272 -14.38 -12.03 11.83
N VAL A 273 -14.42 -13.17 11.15
CA VAL A 273 -13.63 -14.35 11.49
C VAL A 273 -12.59 -14.59 10.39
N ALA A 274 -11.35 -14.22 10.67
CA ALA A 274 -10.19 -14.60 9.88
C ALA A 274 -9.65 -15.96 10.34
N SER A 275 -8.48 -16.35 9.86
CA SER A 275 -7.99 -17.73 9.95
C SER A 275 -6.73 -17.92 10.80
N GLY A 276 -6.38 -16.94 11.63
CA GLY A 276 -5.20 -16.99 12.48
C GLY A 276 -5.21 -18.11 13.53
N PRO A 277 -4.04 -18.53 14.03
CA PRO A 277 -3.87 -19.66 14.93
C PRO A 277 -4.49 -19.53 16.34
N TRP A 278 -4.85 -18.32 16.80
CA TRP A 278 -5.56 -18.09 18.05
C TRP A 278 -7.08 -18.02 17.89
N LEU A 279 -7.62 -18.27 16.70
CA LEU A 279 -9.07 -18.36 16.51
C LEU A 279 -9.73 -19.38 17.44
N GLU A 280 -9.06 -20.52 17.68
CA GLU A 280 -9.55 -21.61 18.52
C GLU A 280 -9.88 -21.16 19.94
N ASP A 281 -9.03 -20.30 20.51
CA ASP A 281 -9.18 -19.79 21.87
C ASP A 281 -10.40 -18.85 22.00
N GLY A 282 -10.92 -18.32 20.88
CA GLY A 282 -12.08 -17.45 20.84
C GLY A 282 -13.43 -18.16 20.69
N ILE A 283 -13.47 -19.49 20.57
CA ILE A 283 -14.67 -20.20 20.12
C ILE A 283 -15.86 -20.07 21.09
N GLU A 284 -15.62 -20.14 22.40
CA GLU A 284 -16.68 -20.03 23.40
C GLU A 284 -17.29 -18.63 23.43
N LEU A 285 -16.47 -17.59 23.19
CA LEU A 285 -16.97 -16.23 23.04
C LEU A 285 -17.75 -16.07 21.74
N LEU A 286 -17.26 -16.64 20.63
CA LEU A 286 -17.98 -16.66 19.36
C LEU A 286 -19.36 -17.29 19.50
N LYS A 287 -19.50 -18.45 20.16
CA LYS A 287 -20.79 -19.10 20.42
C LYS A 287 -21.76 -18.22 21.21
N LYS A 288 -21.27 -17.48 22.21
CA LYS A 288 -22.10 -16.54 23.00
C LYS A 288 -22.60 -15.37 22.16
N LEU A 289 -21.74 -14.85 21.27
CA LEU A 289 -22.06 -13.70 20.43
C LEU A 289 -22.77 -14.09 19.11
N SER A 290 -22.71 -15.36 18.72
CA SER A 290 -23.22 -15.86 17.43
C SER A 290 -24.74 -15.79 17.29
N GLY A 291 -25.49 -15.58 18.38
CA GLY A 291 -26.91 -15.23 18.32
C GLY A 291 -27.14 -13.73 18.08
N SER A 292 -26.24 -12.88 18.58
CA SER A 292 -26.42 -11.43 18.65
C SER A 292 -25.88 -10.64 17.44
N TYR A 293 -24.89 -11.14 16.72
CA TYR A 293 -24.27 -10.34 15.64
C TYR A 293 -24.06 -11.16 14.38
N PRO A 294 -24.22 -10.57 13.18
CA PRO A 294 -23.92 -11.26 11.95
C PRO A 294 -22.44 -11.66 11.91
N ILE A 295 -22.18 -12.86 11.40
CA ILE A 295 -20.85 -13.46 11.34
C ILE A 295 -20.42 -13.55 9.90
N PHE A 296 -19.35 -12.83 9.56
CA PHE A 296 -18.69 -12.95 8.27
C PHE A 296 -17.36 -13.65 8.46
N SER A 297 -17.11 -14.72 7.70
CA SER A 297 -15.88 -15.49 7.82
C SER A 297 -15.08 -15.49 6.54
N LEU A 298 -13.76 -15.61 6.64
CA LEU A 298 -12.96 -16.02 5.50
C LEU A 298 -13.23 -17.50 5.20
N LEU A 299 -13.19 -17.86 3.93
CA LEU A 299 -13.38 -19.24 3.48
C LEU A 299 -12.58 -20.27 4.30
N PRO A 300 -11.28 -20.04 4.66
CA PRO A 300 -10.51 -20.98 5.46
C PRO A 300 -11.08 -21.32 6.84
N SER A 301 -11.84 -20.41 7.46
CA SER A 301 -12.39 -20.58 8.81
C SER A 301 -13.78 -21.20 8.83
N THR A 302 -14.39 -21.41 7.66
CA THR A 302 -15.78 -21.84 7.51
C THR A 302 -16.03 -23.23 8.13
N ASP A 303 -15.20 -24.22 7.79
CA ASP A 303 -15.30 -25.59 8.34
C ASP A 303 -15.16 -25.61 9.86
N PHE A 304 -14.25 -24.79 10.41
CA PHE A 304 -14.03 -24.68 11.84
C PHE A 304 -15.25 -24.12 12.57
N LEU A 305 -15.88 -23.08 12.02
CA LEU A 305 -17.12 -22.51 12.58
C LEU A 305 -18.26 -23.54 12.57
N ILE A 306 -18.49 -24.19 11.43
CA ILE A 306 -19.59 -25.16 11.26
C ILE A 306 -19.42 -26.34 12.22
N THR A 307 -18.22 -26.90 12.33
CA THR A 307 -17.93 -28.05 13.21
C THR A 307 -18.13 -27.70 14.68
N ASN A 308 -18.05 -26.41 15.03
CA ASN A 308 -18.32 -25.91 16.38
C ASN A 308 -19.75 -25.36 16.56
N GLY A 309 -20.67 -25.67 15.65
CA GLY A 309 -22.08 -25.30 15.75
C GLY A 309 -22.38 -23.84 15.42
N ILE A 310 -21.47 -23.15 14.72
CA ILE A 310 -21.64 -21.74 14.30
C ILE A 310 -21.83 -21.69 12.79
N SER A 311 -22.98 -21.19 12.35
CA SER A 311 -23.26 -20.92 10.93
C SER A 311 -22.87 -19.48 10.60
N PRO A 312 -21.88 -19.24 9.72
CA PRO A 312 -21.61 -17.90 9.22
C PRO A 312 -22.77 -17.39 8.36
N ASP A 313 -23.03 -16.08 8.40
CA ASP A 313 -24.03 -15.42 7.55
C ASP A 313 -23.46 -15.16 6.15
N LEU A 314 -22.19 -14.73 6.07
CA LEU A 314 -21.44 -14.54 4.82
C LEU A 314 -20.08 -15.22 4.90
N VAL A 315 -19.63 -15.78 3.78
CA VAL A 315 -18.27 -16.31 3.62
C VAL A 315 -17.57 -15.53 2.51
N LEU A 316 -16.41 -14.95 2.80
CA LEU A 316 -15.59 -14.23 1.81
C LEU A 316 -14.55 -15.16 1.18
N THR A 317 -14.43 -15.09 -0.15
CA THR A 317 -13.30 -15.63 -0.88
C THR A 317 -12.75 -14.62 -1.89
N THR A 318 -11.43 -14.50 -1.93
CA THR A 318 -10.71 -13.60 -2.85
C THR A 318 -9.64 -14.33 -3.66
N ASP A 319 -9.31 -15.57 -3.30
CA ASP A 319 -8.19 -16.31 -3.89
C ASP A 319 -8.54 -16.75 -5.33
N PRO A 320 -7.71 -16.40 -6.33
CA PRO A 320 -7.91 -16.83 -7.71
C PRO A 320 -7.36 -18.24 -8.01
N GLY A 321 -6.59 -18.81 -7.07
CA GLY A 321 -5.80 -20.02 -7.22
C GLY A 321 -6.51 -21.30 -6.76
N PHE A 322 -5.79 -22.41 -6.90
CA PHE A 322 -6.31 -23.74 -6.59
C PHE A 322 -6.41 -24.03 -5.09
N GLY A 323 -5.77 -23.22 -4.24
CA GLY A 323 -5.58 -23.47 -2.81
C GLY A 323 -6.88 -23.59 -2.01
N ASN A 324 -8.02 -23.15 -2.58
CA ASN A 324 -9.32 -23.25 -1.94
C ASN A 324 -10.24 -24.33 -2.55
N ARG A 325 -9.81 -25.03 -3.60
CA ARG A 325 -10.64 -26.05 -4.28
C ARG A 325 -11.06 -27.22 -3.39
N TYR A 326 -10.26 -27.54 -2.37
CA TYR A 326 -10.53 -28.62 -1.42
C TYR A 326 -11.36 -28.17 -0.21
N ARG A 327 -11.74 -26.89 -0.13
CA ARG A 327 -12.53 -26.32 0.98
C ARG A 327 -14.03 -26.34 0.67
N ILE A 328 -14.54 -27.52 0.33
CA ILE A 328 -15.95 -27.72 -0.01
C ILE A 328 -16.76 -27.76 1.30
N CYS A 329 -17.26 -26.61 1.73
CA CYS A 329 -18.22 -26.55 2.84
C CYS A 329 -19.61 -26.88 2.31
N ARG A 330 -20.22 -27.95 2.81
CA ARG A 330 -21.61 -28.32 2.51
C ARG A 330 -22.56 -27.51 3.39
N THR A 331 -22.70 -26.21 3.12
CA THR A 331 -23.74 -25.39 3.76
C THR A 331 -24.63 -24.80 2.71
N ALA A 332 -25.87 -25.28 2.62
CA ALA A 332 -26.87 -24.74 1.71
C ALA A 332 -27.28 -23.30 2.07
N ASP A 333 -27.18 -22.93 3.35
CA ASP A 333 -27.74 -21.68 3.89
C ASP A 333 -26.74 -20.51 4.01
N THR A 334 -25.53 -20.66 3.46
CA THR A 334 -24.46 -19.66 3.57
C THR A 334 -24.24 -18.96 2.24
N ILE A 335 -24.21 -17.63 2.27
CA ILE A 335 -23.90 -16.82 1.08
C ILE A 335 -22.39 -16.72 0.91
N LEU A 336 -21.88 -17.13 -0.25
CA LEU A 336 -20.50 -16.89 -0.65
C LEU A 336 -20.40 -15.52 -1.31
N VAL A 337 -19.64 -14.62 -0.69
CA VAL A 337 -19.22 -13.35 -1.29
C VAL A 337 -17.87 -13.59 -1.97
N ALA A 338 -17.86 -13.62 -3.30
CA ALA A 338 -16.71 -14.00 -4.11
C ALA A 338 -16.20 -12.82 -4.95
N ALA A 339 -14.88 -12.67 -5.01
CA ALA A 339 -14.28 -11.77 -5.99
C ALA A 339 -14.59 -12.28 -7.40
N LEU A 340 -14.76 -11.38 -8.36
CA LEU A 340 -14.95 -11.78 -9.77
C LEU A 340 -13.73 -12.56 -10.31
N THR A 341 -12.57 -12.43 -9.68
CA THR A 341 -11.32 -13.15 -9.97
C THR A 341 -11.22 -14.55 -9.34
N THR A 342 -12.17 -14.95 -8.48
CA THR A 342 -12.14 -16.23 -7.76
C THR A 342 -12.11 -17.42 -8.71
N ASP A 343 -11.43 -18.49 -8.30
CA ASP A 343 -11.37 -19.74 -9.06
C ASP A 343 -12.78 -20.33 -9.34
N PRO A 344 -13.16 -20.54 -10.62
CA PRO A 344 -14.50 -21.01 -10.99
C PRO A 344 -14.85 -22.41 -10.48
N VAL A 345 -13.85 -23.24 -10.14
CA VAL A 345 -14.09 -24.59 -9.59
C VAL A 345 -14.69 -24.50 -8.20
N LEU A 346 -14.20 -23.59 -7.36
CA LEU A 346 -14.78 -23.33 -6.04
C LEU A 346 -16.25 -22.90 -6.16
N LEU A 347 -16.54 -21.97 -7.08
CA LEU A 347 -17.89 -21.44 -7.30
C LEU A 347 -18.88 -22.51 -7.77
N ARG A 348 -18.42 -23.42 -8.64
CA ARG A 348 -19.22 -24.56 -9.12
C ARG A 348 -19.61 -25.51 -8.00
N ASN A 349 -18.71 -25.71 -7.03
CA ASN A 349 -18.89 -26.64 -5.92
C ASN A 349 -19.55 -25.98 -4.70
N TRP A 350 -19.89 -24.68 -4.77
CA TRP A 350 -20.60 -24.00 -3.70
C TRP A 350 -22.11 -24.22 -3.85
N ASN A 351 -22.71 -24.87 -2.85
CA ASN A 351 -24.13 -25.22 -2.86
C ASN A 351 -25.05 -24.05 -2.46
N GLY A 352 -24.53 -23.06 -1.73
CA GLY A 352 -25.29 -21.88 -1.32
C GLY A 352 -25.38 -20.81 -2.40
N LYS A 353 -25.96 -19.66 -2.05
CA LYS A 353 -26.02 -18.51 -2.96
C LYS A 353 -24.64 -17.84 -3.11
N VAL A 354 -24.39 -17.22 -4.26
CA VAL A 354 -23.14 -16.52 -4.56
C VAL A 354 -23.43 -15.05 -4.87
N LEU A 355 -22.64 -14.15 -4.29
CA LEU A 355 -22.62 -12.73 -4.59
C LEU A 355 -21.23 -12.34 -5.06
N PHE A 356 -21.15 -11.70 -6.22
CA PHE A 356 -19.88 -11.22 -6.75
C PHE A 356 -19.59 -9.79 -6.30
N PHE A 357 -18.31 -9.52 -6.08
CA PHE A 357 -17.76 -8.19 -5.89
C PHE A 357 -16.52 -7.99 -6.79
N SER A 358 -16.17 -6.73 -7.03
CA SER A 358 -15.04 -6.29 -7.84
C SER A 358 -13.89 -5.84 -6.95
N HIS A 359 -12.67 -6.26 -7.29
CA HIS A 359 -11.44 -5.75 -6.70
C HIS A 359 -10.99 -4.41 -7.26
N GLU A 360 -11.67 -3.91 -8.30
CA GLU A 360 -11.31 -2.69 -9.02
C GLU A 360 -9.95 -2.82 -9.74
N LEU A 361 -9.62 -4.03 -10.18
CA LEU A 361 -8.50 -4.24 -11.09
C LEU A 361 -8.76 -3.48 -12.39
N ASP A 362 -7.71 -3.11 -13.12
CA ASP A 362 -7.88 -2.35 -14.38
C ASP A 362 -8.72 -3.09 -15.41
N ILE A 363 -8.59 -4.41 -15.47
CA ILE A 363 -9.45 -5.25 -16.30
C ILE A 363 -10.92 -5.20 -15.86
N GLU A 364 -11.21 -5.18 -14.55
CA GLU A 364 -12.58 -5.07 -14.03
C GLU A 364 -13.15 -3.66 -14.26
N LYS A 365 -12.35 -2.60 -14.04
CA LYS A 365 -12.73 -1.21 -14.32
C LYS A 365 -13.15 -1.03 -15.77
N LYS A 366 -12.38 -1.56 -16.72
CA LYS A 366 -12.67 -1.52 -18.17
C LYS A 366 -13.98 -2.24 -18.55
N LEU A 367 -14.44 -3.18 -17.72
CA LEU A 367 -15.66 -3.96 -17.97
C LEU A 367 -16.87 -3.50 -17.14
N SER A 368 -16.64 -2.74 -16.06
CA SER A 368 -17.67 -2.29 -15.12
C SER A 368 -18.83 -1.53 -15.78
N GLY A 369 -18.54 -0.74 -16.82
CA GLY A 369 -19.56 -0.03 -17.61
C GLY A 369 -20.46 -0.94 -18.46
N ILE A 370 -20.14 -2.24 -18.55
CA ILE A 370 -20.82 -3.20 -19.40
C ILE A 370 -21.69 -4.16 -18.57
N TYR A 371 -21.13 -4.75 -17.51
CA TYR A 371 -21.83 -5.73 -16.68
C TYR A 371 -22.49 -5.12 -15.42
N GLY A 372 -22.59 -3.79 -15.31
CA GLY A 372 -23.19 -3.14 -14.13
C GLY A 372 -22.26 -3.10 -12.91
N ASN A 373 -22.64 -2.32 -11.90
CA ASN A 373 -21.76 -2.06 -10.75
C ASN A 373 -21.85 -3.21 -9.74
N LEU A 374 -20.84 -4.07 -9.72
CA LEU A 374 -20.61 -4.91 -8.56
C LEU A 374 -20.25 -4.02 -7.34
N LEU A 375 -20.46 -4.55 -6.15
CA LEU A 375 -19.86 -4.01 -4.94
C LEU A 375 -18.35 -3.90 -5.16
N LYS A 376 -17.78 -2.74 -4.83
CA LYS A 376 -16.37 -2.44 -5.06
C LYS A 376 -15.61 -2.53 -3.74
N VAL A 377 -14.70 -3.49 -3.65
CA VAL A 377 -13.87 -3.75 -2.47
C VAL A 377 -12.43 -3.98 -2.94
N PRO A 378 -11.52 -3.00 -2.79
CA PRO A 378 -10.18 -3.08 -3.36
C PRO A 378 -9.37 -4.24 -2.78
N MET A 379 -8.31 -4.64 -3.48
CA MET A 379 -7.30 -5.55 -2.90
C MET A 379 -6.52 -4.82 -1.80
N GLU A 380 -6.29 -5.50 -0.68
CA GLU A 380 -5.76 -4.88 0.55
C GLU A 380 -4.66 -5.75 1.21
N GLY A 381 -3.74 -6.27 0.41
CA GLY A 381 -2.63 -7.13 0.85
C GLY A 381 -3.03 -8.55 1.31
N THR A 382 -4.13 -8.69 2.05
CA THR A 382 -4.66 -9.96 2.58
C THR A 382 -6.19 -9.97 2.58
N SER A 383 -6.80 -11.15 2.39
CA SER A 383 -8.25 -11.33 2.44
C SER A 383 -8.87 -10.89 3.76
N ALA A 384 -8.10 -10.92 4.87
CA ALA A 384 -8.56 -10.45 6.18
C ALA A 384 -8.92 -8.96 6.17
N VAL A 385 -8.11 -8.11 5.53
CA VAL A 385 -8.41 -6.68 5.40
C VAL A 385 -9.53 -6.45 4.38
N VAL A 386 -9.60 -7.26 3.32
CA VAL A 386 -10.75 -7.24 2.37
C VAL A 386 -12.07 -7.54 3.10
N LEU A 387 -12.08 -8.44 4.08
CA LEU A 387 -13.28 -8.74 4.89
C LEU A 387 -13.71 -7.54 5.74
N ILE A 388 -12.75 -6.82 6.33
CA ILE A 388 -13.02 -5.55 7.02
C ILE A 388 -13.65 -4.55 6.05
N ARG A 389 -13.05 -4.34 4.88
CA ARG A 389 -13.58 -3.42 3.86
C ARG A 389 -14.97 -3.79 3.37
N LEU A 390 -15.22 -5.08 3.18
CA LEU A 390 -16.54 -5.57 2.82
C LEU A 390 -17.57 -5.18 3.89
N ALA A 391 -17.28 -5.44 5.17
CA ALA A 391 -18.18 -5.11 6.26
C ALA A 391 -18.44 -3.58 6.37
N GLU A 392 -17.38 -2.77 6.24
CA GLU A 392 -17.49 -1.30 6.21
C GLU A 392 -18.34 -0.82 5.04
N LYS A 393 -18.14 -1.40 3.85
CA LYS A 393 -18.88 -1.06 2.63
C LYS A 393 -20.36 -1.40 2.78
N LEU A 394 -20.68 -2.52 3.42
CA LEU A 394 -22.05 -2.92 3.75
C LEU A 394 -22.70 -1.99 4.80
N GLY A 395 -21.91 -1.20 5.54
CA GLY A 395 -22.38 -0.17 6.47
C GLY A 395 -22.15 -0.48 7.96
N PHE A 396 -21.52 -1.61 8.28
CA PHE A 396 -21.15 -1.92 9.67
C PHE A 396 -20.07 -0.96 10.17
N ASN A 397 -20.26 -0.41 11.37
CA ASN A 397 -19.40 0.63 11.94
C ASN A 397 -18.63 0.15 13.17
N GLU A 398 -18.87 -1.07 13.64
CA GLU A 398 -18.16 -1.66 14.76
C GLU A 398 -17.88 -3.15 14.50
N LEU A 399 -16.61 -3.54 14.43
CA LEU A 399 -16.20 -4.85 13.92
C LEU A 399 -15.39 -5.61 14.98
N LEU A 400 -15.88 -6.81 15.31
CA LEU A 400 -15.26 -7.70 16.30
C LEU A 400 -14.40 -8.73 15.55
N LEU A 401 -13.08 -8.63 15.70
CA LEU A 401 -12.09 -9.35 14.90
C LEU A 401 -11.60 -10.61 15.63
N PHE A 402 -11.82 -11.78 15.05
CA PHE A 402 -11.33 -13.07 15.53
C PHE A 402 -10.34 -13.68 14.53
N GLY A 403 -9.19 -14.16 15.01
CA GLY A 403 -8.15 -14.79 14.18
C GLY A 403 -7.35 -13.81 13.31
N TYR A 404 -7.19 -12.55 13.74
CA TYR A 404 -6.39 -11.52 13.07
C TYR A 404 -5.02 -11.40 13.74
N ASP A 405 -4.19 -12.44 13.62
CA ASP A 405 -3.06 -12.62 14.55
C ASP A 405 -1.72 -12.12 13.99
N PHE A 406 -1.51 -12.20 12.67
CA PHE A 406 -0.28 -11.79 11.97
C PHE A 406 1.04 -12.42 12.47
N CYS A 407 0.96 -13.55 13.17
CA CYS A 407 2.10 -14.31 13.66
C CYS A 407 1.77 -15.81 13.70
N PHE A 408 2.77 -16.62 14.00
CA PHE A 408 2.65 -18.06 14.15
C PHE A 408 2.41 -18.43 15.62
N ARG A 409 1.64 -19.50 15.83
CA ARG A 409 1.59 -20.24 17.11
C ARG A 409 2.34 -21.55 16.92
N GLY A 410 3.60 -21.60 17.37
CA GLY A 410 4.50 -22.69 17.02
C GLY A 410 4.75 -22.74 15.50
N LEU A 411 4.38 -23.85 14.85
CA LEU A 411 4.49 -24.03 13.39
C LEU A 411 3.18 -23.75 12.63
N MET A 412 2.21 -23.13 13.29
CA MET A 412 0.89 -22.85 12.72
C MET A 412 0.78 -21.37 12.35
N ASP A 413 0.56 -21.08 11.08
CA ASP A 413 0.18 -19.75 10.57
C ASP A 413 -1.34 -19.57 10.49
N HIS A 414 -2.10 -20.66 10.63
CA HIS A 414 -3.56 -20.70 10.66
C HIS A 414 -4.04 -21.57 11.83
N HIS A 415 -5.32 -21.49 12.19
CA HIS A 415 -5.91 -22.48 13.10
C HIS A 415 -5.85 -23.90 12.49
N ARG A 416 -6.01 -24.92 13.33
CA ARG A 416 -5.96 -26.33 12.89
C ARG A 416 -7.05 -26.62 11.87
N GLY A 417 -6.70 -27.36 10.84
CA GLY A 417 -7.55 -27.71 9.70
C GLY A 417 -7.65 -26.63 8.63
N ALA A 418 -7.10 -25.42 8.84
CA ALA A 418 -7.00 -24.37 7.84
C ALA A 418 -5.62 -24.31 7.16
N GLY A 419 -5.39 -23.26 6.37
CA GLY A 419 -4.19 -23.16 5.51
C GLY A 419 -4.07 -24.37 4.59
N PHE A 420 -2.84 -24.82 4.34
CA PHE A 420 -2.57 -26.04 3.58
C PHE A 420 -2.43 -27.29 4.47
N GLU A 421 -2.87 -27.25 5.73
CA GLU A 421 -2.63 -28.36 6.66
C GLU A 421 -3.24 -29.68 6.18
N LYS A 422 -4.52 -29.69 5.77
CA LYS A 422 -5.17 -30.89 5.21
C LYS A 422 -4.39 -31.45 4.01
N TYR A 423 -3.86 -30.58 3.16
CA TYR A 423 -3.04 -30.95 2.01
C TYR A 423 -1.69 -31.55 2.42
N TYR A 424 -1.01 -30.96 3.41
CA TYR A 424 0.24 -31.50 3.92
C TYR A 424 0.03 -32.85 4.62
N VAL A 425 -1.00 -32.97 5.45
CA VAL A 425 -1.36 -34.23 6.13
C VAL A 425 -1.63 -35.33 5.11
N SER A 426 -2.37 -35.05 4.03
CA SER A 426 -2.68 -36.06 3.00
C SER A 426 -1.47 -36.49 2.15
N ARG A 427 -0.38 -35.72 2.18
CA ARG A 427 0.85 -35.97 1.39
C ARG A 427 2.01 -36.47 2.24
N ALA A 428 1.94 -36.29 3.56
CA ALA A 428 2.97 -36.68 4.49
C ALA A 428 3.18 -38.19 4.47
N ASN A 429 4.44 -38.60 4.46
CA ASN A 429 4.85 -40.00 4.51
C ASN A 429 6.22 -40.13 5.19
N ARG A 430 6.73 -41.36 5.34
CA ARG A 430 8.02 -41.62 6.01
C ARG A 430 9.21 -40.86 5.41
N LEU A 431 9.22 -40.64 4.09
CA LEU A 431 10.28 -39.93 3.38
C LEU A 431 10.02 -38.42 3.28
N THR A 432 8.79 -37.99 3.51
CA THR A 432 8.40 -36.57 3.50
C THR A 432 7.54 -36.26 4.73
N PRO A 433 8.16 -36.13 5.92
CA PRO A 433 7.41 -35.92 7.15
C PRO A 433 6.62 -34.61 7.16
N LEU A 434 5.48 -34.59 7.84
CA LEU A 434 4.59 -33.42 7.93
C LEU A 434 5.32 -32.16 8.41
N TYR A 435 6.15 -32.28 9.46
CA TYR A 435 6.88 -31.14 10.01
C TYR A 435 7.93 -30.61 9.04
N SER A 436 8.60 -31.47 8.29
CA SER A 436 9.53 -31.05 7.23
C SER A 436 8.79 -30.30 6.12
N MET A 437 7.60 -30.76 5.71
CA MET A 437 6.77 -30.04 4.74
C MET A 437 6.32 -28.67 5.25
N LYS A 438 5.86 -28.59 6.50
CA LYS A 438 5.44 -27.33 7.13
C LYS A 438 6.62 -26.36 7.24
N LEU A 439 7.77 -26.82 7.71
CA LEU A 439 8.99 -26.01 7.80
C LEU A 439 9.49 -25.57 6.43
N ASN A 440 9.46 -26.42 5.40
CA ASN A 440 9.84 -26.00 4.04
C ASN A 440 8.89 -24.96 3.45
N GLY A 441 7.60 -25.01 3.82
CA GLY A 441 6.61 -24.00 3.44
C GLY A 441 6.81 -22.66 4.16
N ILE A 442 7.42 -22.69 5.34
CA ILE A 442 7.79 -21.52 6.12
C ILE A 442 9.26 -21.22 5.81
N SER A 443 9.54 -20.41 4.79
CA SER A 443 10.94 -20.01 4.48
C SER A 443 11.62 -19.50 5.74
N SER A 444 12.49 -20.34 6.34
CA SER A 444 13.03 -20.16 7.68
C SER A 444 13.85 -18.87 7.78
N ASP A 445 14.47 -18.48 6.67
CA ASP A 445 15.30 -17.29 6.53
C ASP A 445 14.48 -15.98 6.61
N LEU A 446 13.14 -16.10 6.57
CA LEU A 446 12.21 -14.98 6.69
C LEU A 446 11.51 -14.93 8.06
N LEU A 447 11.81 -15.87 8.96
CA LEU A 447 11.24 -15.90 10.31
C LEU A 447 11.90 -14.88 11.22
N MET A 448 11.08 -14.14 11.96
CA MET A 448 11.50 -13.14 12.92
C MET A 448 10.81 -13.39 14.26
N LYS A 449 11.55 -13.22 15.36
CA LYS A 449 10.98 -13.26 16.71
C LYS A 449 10.35 -11.92 17.05
N VAL A 450 9.15 -11.96 17.60
CA VAL A 450 8.40 -10.79 18.05
C VAL A 450 7.75 -11.11 19.39
N LYS A 451 7.56 -10.08 20.21
CA LYS A 451 6.96 -10.20 21.54
C LYS A 451 5.48 -9.82 21.49
N LEU A 452 4.62 -10.67 22.04
CA LEU A 452 3.19 -10.41 22.23
C LEU A 452 2.96 -9.47 23.43
N GLU A 453 1.73 -8.98 23.60
CA GLU A 453 1.34 -8.06 24.68
C GLU A 453 1.53 -8.64 26.08
N ASP A 454 1.32 -9.95 26.25
CA ASP A 454 1.54 -10.68 27.50
C ASP A 454 3.01 -11.10 27.72
N GLY A 455 3.87 -10.76 26.76
CA GLY A 455 5.29 -11.03 26.79
C GLY A 455 5.74 -12.34 26.18
N GLU A 456 4.84 -13.18 25.66
CA GLU A 456 5.20 -14.38 24.92
C GLU A 456 6.02 -14.04 23.67
N ILE A 457 7.09 -14.79 23.41
CA ILE A 457 7.88 -14.66 22.17
C ILE A 457 7.33 -15.62 21.14
N VAL A 458 6.90 -15.08 20.01
CA VAL A 458 6.37 -15.83 18.87
C VAL A 458 7.15 -15.51 17.61
N TYR A 459 6.93 -16.30 16.56
CA TYR A 459 7.51 -16.06 15.25
C TYR A 459 6.54 -15.31 14.32
N THR A 460 7.06 -14.55 13.38
CA THR A 460 6.32 -13.92 12.28
C THR A 460 7.20 -13.86 11.02
N THR A 461 6.67 -13.38 9.89
CA THR A 461 7.44 -13.11 8.68
C THR A 461 7.29 -11.67 8.24
N LYS A 462 8.20 -11.19 7.38
CA LYS A 462 8.07 -9.85 6.75
C LYS A 462 6.72 -9.67 6.04
N LYS A 463 6.22 -10.74 5.41
CA LYS A 463 4.91 -10.76 4.73
C LYS A 463 3.75 -10.52 5.71
N LEU A 464 3.73 -11.20 6.86
CA LEU A 464 2.67 -11.00 7.85
C LEU A 464 2.75 -9.61 8.50
N LEU A 465 3.98 -9.10 8.74
CA LEU A 465 4.17 -7.73 9.23
C LEU A 465 3.72 -6.68 8.20
N LEU A 466 3.93 -6.94 6.90
CA LEU A 466 3.43 -6.08 5.81
C LEU A 466 1.91 -6.00 5.86
N TYR A 467 1.22 -7.15 6.01
CA TYR A 467 -0.24 -7.20 6.13
C TYR A 467 -0.74 -6.46 7.37
N ARG A 468 -0.05 -6.61 8.50
CA ARG A 468 -0.38 -5.87 9.72
C ARG A 468 -0.22 -4.36 9.49
N GLY A 469 0.92 -3.94 8.92
CA GLY A 469 1.20 -2.54 8.63
C GLY A 469 0.18 -1.90 7.69
N TRP A 470 -0.27 -2.66 6.67
CA TRP A 470 -1.32 -2.22 5.77
C TRP A 470 -2.64 -1.95 6.50
N LEU A 471 -3.04 -2.85 7.41
CA LEU A 471 -4.23 -2.65 8.25
C LEU A 471 -4.08 -1.45 9.19
N GLU A 472 -2.90 -1.24 9.77
CA GLU A 472 -2.63 -0.12 10.69
C GLU A 472 -2.72 1.26 10.01
N GLU A 473 -2.30 1.35 8.76
CA GLU A 473 -2.36 2.60 7.97
C GLU A 473 -3.73 2.82 7.36
N ASN A 474 -4.34 1.74 6.86
CA ASN A 474 -5.65 1.76 6.24
C ASN A 474 -6.68 1.16 7.20
N ARG A 475 -6.88 1.75 8.38
CA ARG A 475 -7.85 1.18 9.35
C ARG A 475 -9.31 1.27 8.89
N GLY A 476 -9.60 2.18 7.96
CA GLY A 476 -10.97 2.48 7.58
C GLY A 476 -11.65 3.43 8.58
N LYS A 477 -12.99 3.41 8.61
CA LYS A 477 -13.81 4.32 9.43
C LYS A 477 -14.47 3.61 10.61
N SER A 478 -14.56 2.28 10.57
CA SER A 478 -15.19 1.49 11.62
C SER A 478 -14.31 1.40 12.87
N ARG A 479 -14.96 1.21 14.02
CA ARG A 479 -14.27 0.85 15.27
C ARG A 479 -13.93 -0.63 15.22
N LEU A 480 -12.65 -0.95 15.33
CA LEU A 480 -12.15 -2.32 15.27
C LEU A 480 -11.76 -2.78 16.68
N TYR A 481 -12.16 -3.99 17.04
CA TYR A 481 -11.81 -4.61 18.32
C TYR A 481 -11.26 -6.01 18.09
N ARG A 482 -10.05 -6.27 18.57
CA ARG A 482 -9.44 -7.60 18.48
C ARG A 482 -9.92 -8.46 19.65
N MET A 483 -10.50 -9.62 19.33
CA MET A 483 -11.17 -10.50 20.30
C MET A 483 -10.37 -11.76 20.64
N THR A 484 -9.30 -12.04 19.89
CA THR A 484 -8.37 -13.15 20.12
C THR A 484 -6.95 -12.65 20.31
N LYS A 485 -6.09 -13.47 20.93
CA LYS A 485 -4.66 -13.20 21.05
C LYS A 485 -3.98 -13.16 19.66
N GLY A 486 -2.82 -12.51 19.58
CA GLY A 486 -2.10 -12.23 18.34
C GLY A 486 -1.17 -11.03 18.51
N LEU A 487 -0.46 -10.64 17.45
CA LEU A 487 0.37 -9.43 17.51
C LEU A 487 -0.50 -8.20 17.76
N GLN A 488 0.05 -7.27 18.54
CA GLN A 488 -0.55 -5.95 18.70
C GLN A 488 -0.67 -5.26 17.34
N ILE A 489 -1.84 -4.66 17.09
CA ILE A 489 -2.15 -3.90 15.89
C ILE A 489 -2.43 -2.46 16.32
N LYS A 490 -1.62 -1.51 15.85
CA LYS A 490 -1.70 -0.10 16.27
C LYS A 490 -3.08 0.50 15.97
N GLY A 491 -3.75 0.97 17.02
CA GLY A 491 -5.07 1.60 16.93
C GLY A 491 -6.24 0.60 16.88
N ILE A 492 -5.99 -0.69 17.09
CA ILE A 492 -7.03 -1.72 17.26
C ILE A 492 -6.83 -2.35 18.64
N PRO A 493 -7.59 -1.92 19.67
CA PRO A 493 -7.44 -2.45 21.01
C PRO A 493 -7.85 -3.93 21.09
N ALA A 494 -7.13 -4.69 21.89
CA ALA A 494 -7.53 -6.04 22.29
C ALA A 494 -8.55 -5.97 23.43
N ILE A 495 -9.63 -6.74 23.33
CA ILE A 495 -10.63 -6.85 24.38
C ILE A 495 -10.67 -8.29 24.86
N ASN A 496 -10.43 -8.47 26.16
CA ASN A 496 -10.51 -9.76 26.82
C ASN A 496 -11.88 -9.90 27.51
N GLY A 497 -12.71 -10.82 27.02
CA GLY A 497 -13.91 -11.29 27.71
C GLY A 497 -15.25 -10.71 27.22
N PRO A 498 -16.37 -11.41 27.52
CA PRO A 498 -17.72 -11.05 27.05
C PRO A 498 -18.32 -9.81 27.72
N GLY A 499 -17.79 -9.37 28.87
CA GLY A 499 -18.40 -8.32 29.71
C GLY A 499 -18.48 -6.92 29.08
N VAL A 500 -17.82 -6.71 27.94
CA VAL A 500 -17.82 -5.41 27.22
C VAL A 500 -18.93 -5.33 26.18
N PHE A 501 -19.48 -6.46 25.72
CA PHE A 501 -20.45 -6.49 24.62
C PHE A 501 -21.79 -7.05 25.10
N THR A 502 -22.85 -6.28 24.88
CA THR A 502 -24.22 -6.72 25.22
C THR A 502 -24.63 -7.90 24.34
N VAL A 503 -25.12 -8.96 24.98
CA VAL A 503 -25.88 -10.03 24.32
C VAL A 503 -27.27 -9.48 24.06
N GLY A 504 -27.61 -9.27 22.79
CA GLY A 504 -28.88 -8.65 22.37
C GLY A 504 -29.55 -9.46 21.27
N ASN A 505 -30.88 -9.36 21.15
CA ASN A 505 -31.65 -10.13 20.17
C ASN A 505 -31.69 -9.40 18.81
N ASN A 506 -30.62 -9.55 18.03
CA ASN A 506 -30.42 -8.87 16.73
C ASN A 506 -30.75 -9.80 15.54
N SER A 507 -31.67 -10.75 15.76
CA SER A 507 -32.13 -11.74 14.77
C SER A 507 -32.64 -11.10 13.48
N GLN A 508 -33.21 -9.88 13.55
CA GLN A 508 -33.66 -9.12 12.38
C GLN A 508 -32.54 -8.77 11.38
N ILE A 509 -31.33 -8.41 11.83
CA ILE A 509 -30.22 -8.07 10.92
C ILE A 509 -29.76 -9.31 10.17
N LYS A 510 -29.64 -10.45 10.86
CA LYS A 510 -29.29 -11.73 10.25
C LYS A 510 -30.32 -12.19 9.24
N LYS A 511 -31.60 -12.09 9.62
CA LYS A 511 -32.71 -12.37 8.72
C LYS A 511 -32.65 -11.47 7.47
N ARG A 512 -32.37 -10.18 7.64
CA ARG A 512 -32.14 -9.24 6.52
C ARG A 512 -30.98 -9.65 5.62
N ILE A 513 -29.87 -10.13 6.17
CA ILE A 513 -28.73 -10.61 5.37
C ILE A 513 -29.10 -11.87 4.57
N LYS A 514 -29.75 -12.87 5.20
CA LYS A 514 -30.02 -14.16 4.57
C LYS A 514 -31.18 -14.13 3.57
N GLU A 515 -32.25 -13.42 3.89
CA GLU A 515 -33.49 -13.41 3.10
C GLU A 515 -33.51 -12.24 2.10
N TYR A 516 -33.20 -11.01 2.56
CA TYR A 516 -33.50 -9.80 1.80
C TYR A 516 -32.38 -9.35 0.86
N VAL A 517 -31.15 -9.86 1.00
CA VAL A 517 -30.02 -9.42 0.15
C VAL A 517 -30.33 -9.67 -1.33
N PHE A 518 -31.02 -10.76 -1.66
CA PHE A 518 -31.39 -11.06 -3.05
C PHE A 518 -32.58 -10.23 -3.54
N ASP A 519 -33.53 -9.92 -2.67
CA ASP A 519 -34.64 -9.02 -3.00
C ASP A 519 -34.14 -7.59 -3.29
N LEU A 520 -33.10 -7.15 -2.57
CA LEU A 520 -32.52 -5.81 -2.71
C LEU A 520 -31.74 -5.62 -4.00
N ILE A 521 -30.98 -6.63 -4.43
CA ILE A 521 -30.13 -6.56 -5.63
C ILE A 521 -30.90 -6.85 -6.91
N GLY A 522 -32.10 -7.44 -6.82
CA GLY A 522 -33.00 -7.69 -7.93
C GLY A 522 -32.53 -8.81 -8.86
N SER A 523 -32.78 -8.67 -10.16
CA SER A 523 -32.45 -9.71 -11.15
C SER A 523 -30.95 -9.77 -11.48
N PRO A 524 -30.45 -10.96 -11.87
CA PRO A 524 -29.09 -11.11 -12.42
C PRO A 524 -28.88 -10.26 -13.67
N LEU A 525 -27.61 -10.13 -14.08
CA LEU A 525 -27.26 -9.43 -15.31
C LEU A 525 -27.90 -10.05 -16.55
N ARG A 526 -28.24 -9.18 -17.51
CA ARG A 526 -28.79 -9.60 -18.80
C ARG A 526 -27.71 -10.28 -19.64
N ARG A 527 -28.12 -11.27 -20.44
CA ARG A 527 -27.21 -12.00 -21.34
C ARG A 527 -26.45 -11.08 -22.30
N ASP A 528 -27.09 -10.03 -22.80
CA ASP A 528 -26.46 -9.06 -23.70
C ASP A 528 -25.35 -8.24 -23.02
N ASP A 529 -25.54 -7.89 -21.74
CA ASP A 529 -24.52 -7.21 -20.93
C ASP A 529 -23.30 -8.11 -20.74
N VAL A 530 -23.53 -9.41 -20.49
CA VAL A 530 -22.47 -10.42 -20.36
C VAL A 530 -21.74 -10.62 -21.68
N GLN A 531 -22.46 -10.76 -22.80
CA GLN A 531 -21.86 -10.98 -24.11
C GLN A 531 -20.96 -9.80 -24.51
N ARG A 532 -21.43 -8.56 -24.32
CA ARG A 532 -20.61 -7.36 -24.55
C ARG A 532 -19.34 -7.34 -23.69
N ALA A 533 -19.41 -7.80 -22.43
CA ALA A 533 -18.25 -7.87 -21.56
C ALA A 533 -17.25 -8.94 -22.02
N LEU A 534 -17.75 -10.10 -22.48
CA LEU A 534 -16.91 -11.15 -23.06
C LEU A 534 -16.23 -10.71 -24.37
N ASP A 535 -16.92 -9.95 -25.21
CA ASP A 535 -16.34 -9.41 -26.45
C ASP A 535 -15.28 -8.36 -26.15
N LYS A 536 -15.53 -7.47 -25.16
CA LYS A 536 -14.52 -6.51 -24.71
C LYS A 536 -13.28 -7.20 -24.13
N LEU A 537 -13.47 -8.27 -23.36
CA LEU A 537 -12.38 -9.10 -22.84
C LEU A 537 -11.55 -9.80 -23.92
N ARG A 538 -12.11 -10.03 -25.12
CA ARG A 538 -11.35 -10.60 -26.25
C ARG A 538 -10.52 -9.54 -26.98
N GLN A 539 -10.93 -8.27 -26.90
CA GLN A 539 -10.21 -7.14 -27.50
C GLN A 539 -9.02 -6.67 -26.64
N LEU A 540 -9.15 -6.78 -25.32
CA LEU A 540 -8.10 -6.50 -24.34
C LEU A 540 -7.11 -7.67 -24.24
#